data_AF-A0A392U3G3-F1
#
_entry.id   AF-A0A392U3G3-F1
#
_cell.length_a   1.000
_cell.length_b   1.000
_cell.length_c   1.000
_cell.angle_alpha   90.00
_cell.angle_beta   90.00
_cell.angle_gamma   90.00
#
_symmetry.space_group_name_H-M   'P 1'
#
loop_
_entity.id
_entity.type
_entity.pdbx_description
1 polymer ?
#
loop_
_entity_poly.entity_id
_entity_poly.type
_entity_poly.pdbx_seq_one_letter_code
_entity_poly.pdbx_strand_id
1 'polypeptide(L)' 'MYISGKDKLGYIDGAFPQPSATDPTFRKWQTENAIVKGWLINSMDPSLVGNFIRF' A
#
# COMPACT_ATOMS: atom_id res chain seq x y z
N MET A 1 -12.68 -9.72 -0.99
CA MET A 1 -11.24 -9.37 -0.92
C MET A 1 -11.01 -8.55 0.35
N TYR A 2 -10.04 -8.92 1.20
CA TYR A 2 -9.79 -8.26 2.51
C TYR A 2 -9.56 -6.74 2.38
N ILE A 3 -8.90 -6.32 1.31
CA ILE A 3 -8.54 -4.93 1.02
C ILE A 3 -9.77 -4.08 0.67
N SER A 4 -10.69 -4.61 -0.14
CA SER A 4 -11.95 -3.93 -0.50
C SER A 4 -12.87 -3.77 0.71
N GLY A 5 -12.89 -4.74 1.63
CA GLY A 5 -13.67 -4.65 2.87
C GLY A 5 -13.13 -3.62 3.88
N LYS A 6 -11.95 -3.04 3.62
CA LYS A 6 -11.33 -1.99 4.44
C LYS A 6 -11.31 -0.62 3.76
N ASP A 7 -11.96 -0.49 2.60
CA ASP A 7 -11.95 0.73 1.78
C ASP A 7 -10.52 1.18 1.39
N LYS A 8 -9.64 0.20 1.12
CA LYS A 8 -8.23 0.45 0.77
C LYS A 8 -7.86 0.08 -0.66
N LEU A 9 -8.85 -0.26 -1.48
CA LEU A 9 -8.61 -0.67 -2.87
C LEU A 9 -7.94 0.44 -3.69
N GLY A 10 -8.28 1.70 -3.37
CA GLY A 10 -7.72 2.90 -4.02
C GLY A 10 -6.19 3.03 -3.92
N TYR A 11 -5.56 2.37 -2.94
CA TYR A 11 -4.09 2.33 -2.81
C TYR A 11 -3.42 1.33 -3.78
N ILE A 12 -4.20 0.45 -4.42
CA ILE A 12 -3.71 -0.57 -5.37
C ILE A 12 -4.01 -0.18 -6.81
N ASP A 13 -5.24 0.23 -7.08
CA ASP A 13 -5.69 0.58 -8.44
C ASP A 13 -5.34 2.03 -8.85
N GLY A 14 -4.84 2.82 -7.90
CA GLY A 14 -4.42 4.21 -8.12
C GLY A 14 -5.53 5.24 -7.96
N ALA A 15 -6.74 4.86 -7.55
CA ALA A 15 -7.82 5.82 -7.27
C ALA A 15 -7.47 6.79 -6.11
N PHE A 16 -6.55 6.40 -5.22
CA PHE A 16 -5.95 7.28 -4.21
C PHE A 16 -4.50 7.63 -4.61
N PRO A 17 -4.31 8.64 -5.49
CA PRO A 17 -2.98 9.04 -5.93
C PRO A 17 -2.15 9.59 -4.78
N GLN A 18 -0.82 9.47 -4.90
CA GLN A 18 0.10 10.03 -3.92
C GLN A 18 -0.04 11.57 -3.88
N PRO A 19 -0.35 12.18 -2.72
CA PRO A 19 -0.38 13.63 -2.57
C PRO A 19 1.02 14.25 -2.69
N SER A 20 1.08 15.57 -2.87
CA SER A 20 2.33 16.32 -2.73
C SER A 20 2.92 16.14 -1.33
N ALA A 21 4.24 16.18 -1.18
CA ALA A 21 4.90 16.14 0.13
C ALA A 21 4.53 17.31 1.05
N THR A 22 4.03 18.43 0.48
CA THR A 22 3.53 19.59 1.22
C THR A 22 2.06 19.48 1.60
N ASP A 23 1.35 18.46 1.10
CA ASP A 23 -0.06 18.25 1.39
C ASP A 23 -0.24 17.70 2.82
N PRO A 24 -1.14 18.28 3.65
CA PRO A 24 -1.39 17.78 5.00
C PRO A 24 -1.88 16.32 5.04
N THR A 25 -2.46 15.81 3.95
CA THR A 25 -2.93 14.43 3.81
C THR A 25 -1.82 13.44 3.46
N PHE A 26 -0.64 13.91 3.05
CA PHE A 26 0.48 13.07 2.63
C PHE A 26 0.88 12.04 3.70
N ARG A 27 0.98 12.47 4.97
CA ARG A 27 1.35 11.58 6.08
C ARG A 27 0.32 10.47 6.29
N LYS A 28 -0.97 10.79 6.19
CA LYS A 28 -2.04 9.80 6.27
C LYS A 28 -1.94 8.82 5.10
N TRP A 29 -1.84 9.32 3.88
CA TRP A 29 -1.69 8.50 2.68
C TRP A 29 -0.48 7.56 2.79
N GLN A 30 0.67 8.06 3.25
CA GLN A 30 1.89 7.27 3.42
C GLN A 30 1.69 6.11 4.41
N THR A 31 1.04 6.39 5.54
CA THR A 31 0.76 5.38 6.58
C THR A 31 -0.17 4.29 6.06
N GLU A 32 -1.26 4.68 5.40
CA GLU A 32 -2.24 3.76 4.84
C GLU A 32 -1.64 2.91 3.70
N ASN A 33 -0.85 3.53 2.83
CA ASN A 33 -0.11 2.84 1.76
C ASN A 33 0.90 1.83 2.31
N ALA A 34 1.61 2.15 3.40
CA ALA A 34 2.53 1.23 4.05
C ALA A 34 1.81 0.00 4.63
N ILE A 35 0.62 0.18 5.22
CA ILE A 35 -0.21 -0.92 5.71
C ILE A 35 -0.62 -1.85 4.57
N VAL A 36 -1.09 -1.29 3.45
CA VAL A 36 -1.48 -2.09 2.28
C VAL A 36 -0.30 -2.87 1.72
N LYS A 37 0.88 -2.24 1.58
CA LYS A 37 2.10 -2.93 1.16
C LYS A 37 2.48 -4.06 2.12
N GLY A 38 2.38 -3.84 3.43
CA GLY A 38 2.61 -4.88 4.44
C GLY A 38 1.67 -6.07 4.26
N TRP A 39 0.38 -5.83 4.00
CA TRP A 39 -0.56 -6.92 3.71
C TRP A 39 -0.21 -7.69 2.44
N LEU A 40 0.21 -6.99 1.38
CA LEU A 40 0.62 -7.63 0.12
C LEU A 40 1.86 -8.52 0.33
N ILE A 41 2.87 -8.01 1.04
CA ILE A 41 4.10 -8.76 1.37
C ILE A 41 3.76 -10.01 2.19
N ASN A 42 2.95 -9.85 3.24
CA ASN A 42 2.58 -10.96 4.13
C ASN A 42 1.63 -11.97 3.48
N SER A 43 0.99 -11.63 2.36
CA SER A 43 0.12 -12.53 1.60
C SER A 43 0.83 -13.19 0.42
N MET A 44 2.08 -12.79 0.14
CA MET A 44 2.87 -13.32 -0.96
C MET A 44 3.56 -14.61 -0.55
N ASP A 45 3.80 -15.50 -1.51
CA ASP A 45 4.68 -16.65 -1.30
C ASP A 45 6.09 -16.14 -0.90
N PRO A 46 6.69 -16.63 0.21
CA PRO A 46 8.00 -16.19 0.67
C PRO A 46 9.11 -16.28 -0.39
N SER A 47 9.03 -17.24 -1.31
CA SER A 47 9.98 -17.37 -2.42
C SER A 47 9.95 -16.21 -3.41
N LEU A 48 8.85 -15.48 -3.47
CA LEU A 48 8.65 -14.35 -4.38
C LEU A 48 8.99 -13.00 -3.73
N VAL A 49 8.94 -12.88 -2.40
CA VAL A 49 9.12 -11.61 -1.67
C VAL A 49 10.44 -10.90 -2.05
N GLY A 50 11.53 -11.68 -2.19
CA GLY A 50 12.84 -11.14 -2.57
C GLY A 50 12.89 -10.47 -3.95
N ASN A 51 11.93 -10.76 -4.84
CA ASN A 51 11.84 -10.12 -6.15
C ASN A 51 11.19 -8.72 -6.08
N PHE A 52 10.41 -8.44 -5.04
CA PHE A 52 9.60 -7.22 -4.91
C PHE A 52 10.10 -6.27 -3.82
N ILE A 53 10.89 -6.74 -2.86
CA ILE A 53 11.53 -5.91 -1.85
C ILE A 53 13.01 -5.76 -2.22
N ARG A 54 13.40 -4.56 -2.65
CA ARG A 54 14.82 -4.18 -2.77
C ARG A 54 15.18 -3.29 -1.57
N PHE A 55 16.19 -3.70 -0.81
CA PHE A 55 16.83 -2.91 0.23
C PHE A 55 17.78 -1.88 -0.38
#